data_AF-A0A522RUC4-F1
#
_entry.id   AF-A0A522RUC4-F1
#
_cell.length_a   1.000
_cell.length_b   1.000
_cell.length_c   1.000
_cell.angle_alpha   90.00
_cell.angle_beta   90.00
_cell.angle_gamma   90.00
#
_symmetry.space_group_name_H-M   'P 1'
#
loop_
_entity.id
_entity.type
_entity.pdbx_description
1 polymer ?
#
loop_
_entity_poly.entity_id
_entity_poly.type
_entity_poly.pdbx_seq_one_letter_code
_entity_poly.pdbx_strand_id
1 'polypeptide(L)'
;MIELSFTKLLLLAVIALVVLGPEKLPKAARMAGAMLRRLRMGWDNVRGEVERELQVEELRRAAREAAERVESAGRVVDAGVRSAHSAVNGTLTDAAAADVAAAHGADVAVKDADHGRA
;
A
#
# COMPACT_ATOMS: atom_id res chain seq x y z
N MET A 1 4.87 2.23 3.52
CA MET A 1 5.99 1.50 4.14
C MET A 1 6.33 2.20 5.45
N ILE A 2 6.29 1.53 6.61
CA ILE A 2 6.59 2.18 7.89
C ILE A 2 8.09 2.07 8.12
N GLU A 3 8.80 3.19 7.95
CA GLU A 3 10.23 3.24 8.23
C GLU A 3 10.48 3.34 9.73
N LEU A 4 10.83 2.21 10.34
CA LEU A 4 11.25 2.13 11.74
C LEU A 4 12.72 2.58 11.85
N SER A 5 12.93 3.89 11.99
CA SER A 5 14.24 4.46 12.30
C SER A 5 14.35 4.75 13.80
N PHE A 6 15.53 4.51 14.39
CA PHE A 6 15.79 4.81 15.81
C PHE A 6 15.40 6.25 16.18
N THR A 7 15.70 7.21 15.30
CA THR A 7 15.34 8.62 15.47
C THR A 7 13.83 8.83 15.54
N LYS A 8 13.05 8.11 14.72
CA LYS A 8 11.57 8.21 14.73
C LYS A 8 10.99 7.61 16.02
N LEU A 9 11.57 6.51 16.53
CA LEU A 9 11.19 5.92 17.82
C LEU A 9 11.50 6.87 18.98
N LEU A 10 12.68 7.50 18.99
CA LEU A 10 13.06 8.49 19.99
C LEU A 10 12.09 9.68 20.00
N LEU A 11 11.80 10.23 18.82
CA LEU A 11 10.86 11.35 18.67
C LEU A 11 9.46 10.98 19.19
N LEU A 12 8.97 9.79 18.85
CA LEU A 12 7.68 9.29 19.34
C LEU A 12 7.67 9.14 20.87
N ALA A 13 8.76 8.62 21.45
CA ALA A 13 8.89 8.49 22.90
C ALA A 13 8.84 9.87 23.60
N VAL A 14 9.51 10.88 23.03
CA VAL A 14 9.46 12.26 23.55
C VAL A 14 8.05 12.83 23.45
N ILE A 15 7.38 12.69 22.31
CA ILE A 15 5.99 13.17 22.14
C ILE A 15 5.07 12.51 23.16
N ALA A 16 5.19 11.19 23.34
CA ALA A 16 4.38 10.45 24.30
C ALA A 16 4.67 10.88 25.76
N LEU A 17 5.92 11.22 26.09
CA LEU A 17 6.30 11.79 27.40
C LEU A 17 5.66 13.15 27.65
N VAL A 18 5.57 14.01 26.63
CA VAL A 18 4.96 15.34 26.75
C VAL A 18 3.43 15.24 26.88
N VAL A 19 2.79 14.44 26.03
CA VAL A 19 1.33 14.34 25.96
C VAL A 19 0.75 13.59 27.17
N LEU A 20 1.32 12.43 27.48
CA LEU A 20 0.81 11.55 28.54
C LEU A 20 1.45 11.87 29.90
N GLY A 21 2.68 12.40 29.89
CA GLY A 21 3.48 12.66 31.08
C GLY A 21 4.46 11.50 31.38
N PRO A 22 5.67 11.79 31.88
CA PRO A 22 6.71 10.80 32.17
C PRO A 22 6.30 9.74 33.21
N GLU A 23 5.38 10.08 34.11
CA GLU A 23 4.94 9.17 35.16
C GLU A 23 3.82 8.23 34.69
N LYS A 24 3.04 8.63 33.69
CA LYS A 24 1.85 7.89 33.23
C LYS A 24 2.14 6.96 32.07
N LEU A 25 3.10 7.30 31.20
CA LEU A 25 3.62 6.44 30.13
C LEU A 25 4.05 5.04 30.60
N PRO A 26 4.91 4.90 31.63
CA PRO A 26 5.33 3.59 32.12
C PRO A 26 4.17 2.80 32.73
N LYS A 27 3.20 3.49 33.35
CA LYS A 27 1.99 2.87 33.90
C LYS A 27 1.10 2.31 32.79
N ALA A 28 0.88 3.08 31.71
CA ALA A 28 0.12 2.65 30.54
C ALA A 28 0.81 1.49 29.81
N ALA A 29 2.13 1.56 29.62
CA ALA A 29 2.90 0.47 29.01
C ALA A 29 2.82 -0.82 29.83
N ARG A 30 2.86 -0.73 31.17
CA ARG A 30 2.67 -1.88 32.06
C ARG A 30 1.26 -2.47 31.96
N MET A 31 0.22 -1.64 31.86
CA MET A 31 -1.16 -2.09 31.68
C MET A 31 -1.35 -2.77 30.32
N ALA A 32 -0.91 -2.12 29.25
CA ALA A 32 -0.96 -2.67 27.89
C ALA A 32 -0.16 -3.98 27.79
N GLY A 33 1.04 -4.02 28.38
CA GLY A 33 1.88 -5.21 28.44
C GLY A 33 1.23 -6.35 29.23
N ALA A 34 0.55 -6.06 30.35
CA ALA A 34 -0.19 -7.06 31.11
C ALA A 34 -1.39 -7.62 30.33
N MET A 35 -2.09 -6.78 29.56
CA MET A 35 -3.19 -7.21 28.69
C MET A 35 -2.69 -8.05 27.50
N LEU A 36 -1.60 -7.60 26.86
CA LEU A 36 -0.96 -8.33 25.76
C LEU A 36 -0.38 -9.66 26.22
N ARG A 37 0.17 -9.74 27.45
CA ARG A 37 0.66 -10.98 28.05
C ARG A 37 -0.47 -12.01 28.21
N ARG A 38 -1.65 -11.57 28.61
CA ARG A 38 -2.85 -12.42 28.72
C ARG A 38 -3.34 -12.89 27.35
N LEU A 39 -3.36 -11.99 26.37
CA LEU A 39 -3.70 -12.32 24.97
C LEU A 39 -2.72 -13.33 24.36
N ARG A 40 -1.42 -13.18 24.63
CA ARG A 40 -0.38 -14.09 24.15
C ARG A 40 -0.55 -15.50 24.73
N MET A 41 -0.85 -15.60 26.03
CA MET A 41 -1.15 -16.89 26.68
C MET A 41 -2.44 -17.52 26.12
N GLY A 42 -3.45 -16.70 25.77
CA GLY A 42 -4.67 -17.17 25.10
C GLY A 42 -4.39 -17.80 23.73
N TRP A 43 -3.46 -17.25 22.94
CA TRP A 43 -3.04 -17.85 21.67
C TRP A 43 -2.28 -19.17 21.83
N ASP A 44 -1.48 -19.30 22.89
CA ASP A 44 -0.75 -20.54 23.16
C ASP A 44 -1.72 -21.66 23.59
N ASN A 45 -2.77 -21.33 24.36
CA ASN A 45 -3.84 -22.29 24.71
C ASN A 45 -4.70 -22.66 23.51
N VAL A 46 -5.09 -21.71 22.65
CA VAL A 46 -5.81 -22.02 21.40
C VAL A 46 -4.96 -22.92 20.50
N ARG A 47 -3.64 -22.71 20.41
CA ARG A 47 -2.75 -23.64 19.70
C ARG A 47 -2.74 -25.03 20.32
N GLY A 48 -2.68 -25.13 21.66
CA GLY A 48 -2.66 -26.42 22.37
C GLY A 48 -3.97 -27.21 22.31
N GLU A 49 -5.11 -26.53 22.29
CA GLU A 49 -6.45 -27.13 22.15
C GLU A 49 -6.73 -27.55 20.69
N VAL A 50 -6.31 -26.72 19.73
CA VAL A 50 -6.44 -27.00 18.28
C VAL A 50 -5.61 -28.22 17.86
N GLU A 51 -4.46 -28.45 18.49
CA GLU A 51 -3.60 -29.63 18.22
C GLU A 51 -4.19 -30.94 18.76
N ARG A 52 -5.15 -30.90 19.71
CA ARG A 52 -5.67 -32.09 20.39
C ARG A 52 -7.02 -32.61 19.88
N GLU A 53 -7.80 -31.83 19.13
CA GLU A 53 -9.11 -32.27 18.60
C GLU A 53 -9.36 -31.95 17.11
N LEU A 54 -8.54 -31.14 16.44
CA LEU A 54 -8.71 -30.82 15.01
C LEU A 54 -7.51 -31.30 14.20
N GLN A 55 -7.77 -32.16 13.21
CA GLN A 55 -6.77 -32.60 12.24
C GLN A 55 -6.01 -31.41 11.65
N VAL A 56 -4.70 -31.36 11.93
CA VAL A 56 -3.73 -30.31 11.56
C VAL A 56 -3.69 -29.98 10.05
N GLU A 57 -4.33 -30.81 9.21
CA GLU A 57 -4.46 -30.62 7.77
C GLU A 57 -5.46 -29.51 7.37
N GLU A 58 -6.60 -29.37 8.06
CA GLU A 58 -7.71 -28.52 7.56
C GLU A 58 -7.53 -27.03 7.83
N LEU A 59 -7.05 -26.64 9.03
CA LEU A 59 -6.74 -25.23 9.31
C LEU A 59 -5.52 -24.75 8.52
N ARG A 60 -4.53 -25.62 8.27
CA ARG A 60 -3.43 -25.31 7.35
C ARG A 60 -3.93 -25.11 5.93
N ARG A 61 -4.90 -25.91 5.48
CA ARG A 61 -5.50 -25.79 4.16
C ARG A 61 -6.31 -24.50 4.03
N ALA A 62 -7.14 -24.15 5.02
CA ALA A 62 -7.90 -22.90 5.04
C ALA A 62 -6.98 -21.67 5.10
N ALA A 63 -5.90 -21.71 5.89
CA ALA A 63 -4.92 -20.63 5.96
C ALA A 63 -4.13 -20.47 4.65
N ARG A 64 -3.75 -21.58 3.98
CA ARG A 64 -3.12 -21.53 2.65
C ARG A 64 -4.07 -20.98 1.60
N GLU A 65 -5.32 -21.43 1.61
CA GLU A 65 -6.33 -20.96 0.66
C GLU A 65 -6.66 -19.47 0.87
N ALA A 66 -6.68 -19.00 2.12
CA ALA A 66 -6.79 -17.58 2.42
C ALA A 66 -5.55 -16.80 1.94
N ALA A 67 -4.34 -17.32 2.11
CA ALA A 67 -3.12 -16.71 1.60
C ALA A 67 -3.11 -16.63 0.06
N GLU A 68 -3.53 -17.68 -0.63
CA GLU A 68 -3.65 -17.71 -2.10
C GLU A 68 -4.73 -16.73 -2.61
N ARG A 69 -5.86 -16.60 -1.90
CA ARG A 69 -6.89 -15.60 -2.20
C ARG A 69 -6.36 -14.17 -2.06
N VAL A 70 -5.54 -13.90 -1.04
CA VAL A 70 -4.92 -12.59 -0.83
C VAL A 70 -3.89 -12.28 -1.92
N GLU A 71 -3.08 -13.27 -2.30
CA GLU A 71 -2.07 -13.12 -3.37
C GLU A 71 -2.71 -12.90 -4.75
N SER A 72 -3.76 -13.65 -5.07
CA SER A 72 -4.52 -13.48 -6.31
C SER A 72 -5.26 -12.14 -6.35
N ALA A 73 -5.83 -11.69 -5.23
CA ALA A 73 -6.40 -10.34 -5.11
C ALA A 73 -5.34 -9.26 -5.35
N GLY A 74 -4.14 -9.41 -4.77
CA GLY A 74 -3.01 -8.51 -5.01
C GLY A 74 -2.63 -8.40 -6.50
N ARG A 75 -2.55 -9.54 -7.19
CA ARG A 75 -2.27 -9.58 -8.64
C ARG A 75 -3.35 -8.91 -9.49
N VAL A 76 -4.63 -9.09 -9.15
CA VAL A 76 -5.74 -8.46 -9.87
C VAL A 76 -5.70 -6.94 -9.66
N VAL A 77 -5.40 -6.50 -8.45
CA VAL A 77 -5.22 -5.07 -8.13
C VAL A 77 -4.03 -4.50 -8.91
N ASP A 78 -2.87 -5.17 -8.90
CA ASP A 78 -1.68 -4.71 -9.65
C ASP A 78 -1.94 -4.65 -11.16
N ALA A 79 -2.67 -5.63 -11.71
CA ALA A 79 -3.06 -5.63 -13.12
C ALA A 79 -4.06 -4.50 -13.42
N GLY A 80 -5.03 -4.26 -12.55
CA GLY A 80 -5.99 -3.15 -12.65
C GLY A 80 -5.30 -1.79 -12.59
N VAL A 81 -4.36 -1.61 -11.66
CA VAL A 81 -3.56 -0.38 -11.51
C VAL A 81 -2.71 -0.15 -12.76
N ARG A 82 -2.05 -1.19 -13.29
CA ARG A 82 -1.22 -1.07 -14.49
C ARG A 82 -2.04 -0.75 -15.74
N SER A 83 -3.21 -1.37 -15.89
CA SER A 83 -4.15 -1.10 -16.99
C SER A 83 -4.75 0.30 -16.90
N ALA A 84 -5.09 0.76 -15.69
CA ALA A 84 -5.54 2.13 -15.47
C ALA A 84 -4.44 3.13 -15.82
N HIS A 85 -3.20 2.85 -15.40
CA HIS A 85 -2.05 3.70 -15.73
C HIS A 85 -1.76 3.76 -17.23
N SER A 86 -1.91 2.65 -17.97
CA SER A 86 -1.71 2.65 -19.43
C SER A 86 -2.85 3.34 -20.18
N ALA A 87 -4.09 3.23 -19.73
CA ALA A 87 -5.22 3.94 -20.34
C ALA A 87 -5.12 5.46 -20.12
N VAL A 88 -4.74 5.87 -18.91
CA VAL A 88 -4.48 7.28 -18.59
C VAL A 88 -3.29 7.81 -19.38
N ASN A 89 -2.16 7.09 -19.42
CA ASN A 89 -1.00 7.55 -20.17
C ASN A 89 -1.25 7.56 -21.68
N GLY A 90 -2.00 6.58 -22.21
CA GLY A 90 -2.40 6.51 -23.61
C GLY A 90 -3.26 7.69 -24.04
N THR A 91 -4.24 8.09 -23.23
CA THR A 91 -5.06 9.28 -23.50
C THR A 91 -4.28 10.59 -23.38
N LEU A 92 -3.32 10.67 -22.46
CA LEU A 92 -2.39 11.81 -22.37
C LEU A 92 -1.47 11.91 -23.60
N THR A 93 -0.95 10.78 -24.09
CA THR A 93 -0.12 10.76 -25.31
C THR A 93 -0.91 11.01 -26.58
N ASP A 94 -2.17 10.56 -26.64
CA ASP A 94 -3.06 10.80 -27.78
C ASP A 94 -3.52 12.27 -27.82
N ALA A 95 -3.83 12.84 -26.66
CA ALA A 95 -4.08 14.28 -26.52
C ALA A 95 -2.83 15.12 -26.86
N ALA A 96 -1.64 14.69 -26.44
CA ALA A 96 -0.38 15.37 -26.79
C ALA A 96 -0.03 15.21 -28.29
N ALA A 97 -0.29 14.05 -28.89
CA ALA A 97 -0.07 13.84 -30.32
C ALA A 97 -1.04 14.65 -31.18
N ALA A 98 -2.29 14.80 -30.75
CA ALA A 98 -3.27 15.67 -31.40
C ALA A 98 -2.85 17.15 -31.34
N ASP A 99 -2.29 17.60 -30.21
CA ASP A 99 -1.80 18.97 -30.04
C ASP A 99 -0.54 19.25 -30.89
N VAL A 100 0.40 18.30 -30.96
CA VAL A 100 1.59 18.40 -31.83
C VAL A 100 1.21 18.35 -33.32
N ALA A 101 0.22 17.53 -33.70
CA ALA A 101 -0.28 17.49 -35.07
C ALA A 101 -1.01 18.79 -35.46
N ALA A 102 -1.76 19.39 -34.54
CA ALA A 102 -2.39 20.70 -34.74
C ALA A 102 -1.33 21.81 -34.90
N ALA A 103 -0.25 21.77 -34.12
CA ALA A 103 0.88 22.70 -34.25
C ALA A 103 1.65 22.52 -35.57
N HIS A 104 1.83 21.28 -36.05
CA HIS A 104 2.53 21.00 -37.31
C HIS A 104 1.69 21.34 -38.55
N GLY A 105 0.37 21.17 -38.50
CA GLY A 105 -0.54 21.57 -39.58
C GLY A 105 -0.61 23.09 -39.78
N ALA A 106 -0.45 23.86 -38.71
CA ALA A 106 -0.38 25.32 -38.78
C ALA A 106 0.93 25.81 -39.45
N ASP A 107 2.04 25.11 -39.26
CA ASP A 107 3.35 25.47 -39.83
C ASP A 107 3.42 25.21 -41.35
N VAL A 108 2.81 24.10 -41.82
CA VAL A 108 2.75 23.77 -43.26
C VAL A 108 1.83 24.75 -44.03
N ALA A 109 0.71 25.16 -43.44
CA ALA A 109 -0.20 26.14 -44.06
C ALA A 109 0.44 27.53 -44.25
N VAL A 110 1.38 27.92 -43.39
CA VAL A 110 2.13 29.18 -43.53
C VAL A 110 3.19 29.08 -44.64
N LYS A 111 3.78 27.91 -44.86
CA LYS A 111 4.84 27.70 -45.88
C LYS A 111 4.32 27.62 -47.32
N ASP A 112 3.09 27.15 -47.51
CA ASP A 112 2.42 27.11 -48.83
C ASP A 112 1.91 28.50 -49.28
N ALA A 113 1.67 29.42 -48.35
CA ALA A 113 1.26 30.79 -48.68
C ALA A 113 2.42 31.65 -49.23
N ASP A 114 3.67 31.30 -48.94
CA ASP A 114 4.86 32.06 -49.34
C ASP A 114 5.41 31.66 -50.72
N HIS A 115 5.15 30.43 -51.19
CA HIS A 115 5.64 29.94 -52.49
C HIS A 115 4.78 30.37 -53.70
N GLY A 116 3.68 31.09 -53.50
CA GLY A 116 2.78 31.58 -54.56
C GLY A 116 3.11 32.97 -55.12
N ARG A 117 4.23 33.59 -54.73
CA ARG A 117 4.68 34.89 -55.23
C ARG A 117 6.14 34.87 -55.67
N ALA A 118 6.42 34.35 -56.86
CA ALA A 118 7.57 34.73 -57.68
C ALA A 118 7.34 34.33 -59.14
#